data_AF-E3RYH9-F1
#
_entry.id   AF-E3RYH9-F1
#
_cell.length_a   1.000
_cell.length_b   1.000
_cell.length_c   1.000
_cell.angle_alpha   90.00
_cell.angle_beta   90.00
_cell.angle_gamma   90.00
#
_symmetry.space_group_name_H-M   'P 1'
#
loop_
_entity.id
_entity.type
_entity.pdbx_description
1 polymer ?
#
loop_
_entity_poly.entity_id
_entity_poly.type
_entity_poly.pdbx_seq_one_letter_code
_entity_poly.pdbx_strand_id
1 'polypeptide(L)'
;MRVIHSFVSSLLLSSAAIVSAASSWSFEDATVSVSTKGAGVGGAAKDKLSPSTPLGKSVSLGASDTLKLVLTTVEGSTAKRPHQAFLTLTDPTTGVEESFVFNVKDSGKGKVDLSHKDLPHQFLTSEKPIPASIVIGSFGSSKPYKSKVFDLTVTRDSNAPLNIPEKPVRYAAESEIHHIFREDPKSPPKVITIVFAAAVAGALPVLLGVWAMLGANTSHLSKALGNAPVSHGLFYGSILAMEGIFFMYYTSWNLFQTLPVAAVVSFVAFLSGSRALSEVQERRLAGLR
;
A
#
# COMPACT_ATOMS: atom_id res chain seq x y z
N MET A 1 59.41 79.80 24.90
CA MET A 1 60.00 79.34 23.62
C MET A 1 60.49 77.91 23.81
N ARG A 2 60.16 77.03 22.87
CA ARG A 2 60.16 75.56 22.97
C ARG A 2 61.57 74.97 23.17
N VAL A 3 61.68 73.96 24.03
CA VAL A 3 62.84 73.07 24.15
C VAL A 3 62.37 71.61 24.07
N ILE A 4 63.18 70.80 23.41
CA ILE A 4 62.93 69.50 22.76
C ILE A 4 63.28 68.35 23.72
N HIS A 5 62.42 67.33 23.83
CA HIS A 5 62.74 65.97 24.29
C HIS A 5 61.81 64.99 23.54
N SER A 6 62.33 64.30 22.51
CA SER A 6 62.89 62.94 22.56
C SER A 6 61.84 61.84 22.80
N PHE A 7 61.42 61.15 21.74
CA PHE A 7 61.15 59.71 21.75
C PHE A 7 61.23 59.19 20.30
N VAL A 8 62.43 58.73 19.93
CA VAL A 8 62.67 57.90 18.75
C VAL A 8 63.03 56.52 19.26
N SER A 9 62.14 55.55 19.10
CA SER A 9 62.46 54.12 19.06
C SER A 9 61.19 53.36 18.77
N SER A 10 61.10 52.79 17.56
CA SER A 10 60.35 51.56 17.25
C SER A 10 60.38 51.33 15.73
N LEU A 11 61.55 51.04 15.17
CA LEU A 11 61.63 50.44 13.83
C LEU A 11 62.90 49.61 13.76
N LEU A 12 62.78 48.30 14.07
CA LEU A 12 63.62 47.20 13.58
C LEU A 12 63.36 45.95 14.42
N LEU A 13 62.41 45.11 14.00
CA LEU A 13 62.41 43.67 14.27
C LEU A 13 61.58 42.98 13.19
N SER A 14 62.17 42.91 12.00
CA SER A 14 61.76 41.99 10.94
C SER A 14 62.51 40.67 11.17
N SER A 15 61.91 39.74 11.92
CA SER A 15 62.38 38.35 11.99
C SER A 15 61.47 37.48 11.11
N ALA A 16 62.13 36.75 10.22
CA ALA A 16 61.53 35.87 9.23
C ALA A 16 60.64 34.80 9.89
N ALA A 17 59.32 34.89 9.69
CA ALA A 17 58.45 33.75 9.85
C ALA A 17 58.70 32.80 8.67
N ILE A 18 59.49 31.75 8.91
CA ILE A 18 59.49 30.57 8.04
C ILE A 18 58.07 30.01 8.14
N VAL A 19 57.27 30.24 7.09
CA VAL A 19 56.01 29.54 6.90
C VAL A 19 56.36 28.07 6.72
N SER A 20 56.34 27.32 7.82
CA SER A 20 56.31 25.87 7.76
C SER A 20 54.96 25.52 7.13
N ALA A 21 54.95 25.32 5.82
CA ALA A 21 53.77 24.81 5.14
C ALA A 21 53.39 23.51 5.84
N ALA A 22 52.26 23.49 6.54
CA ALA A 22 51.76 22.28 7.16
C ALA A 22 51.70 21.20 6.09
N SER A 23 52.49 20.14 6.24
CA SER A 23 52.52 19.02 5.32
C SER A 23 51.09 18.51 5.15
N SER A 24 50.70 18.18 3.93
CA SER A 24 49.39 17.59 3.65
C SER A 24 49.58 16.15 3.19
N TRP A 25 48.68 15.28 3.62
CA TRP A 25 48.61 13.94 3.07
C TRP A 25 48.03 14.03 1.65
N SER A 26 48.61 13.26 0.74
CA SER A 26 48.07 13.04 -0.60
C SER A 26 48.54 11.67 -1.11
N PHE A 27 48.36 11.41 -2.40
CA PHE A 27 48.84 10.18 -3.02
C PHE A 27 49.49 10.47 -4.39
N GLU A 28 50.43 9.62 -4.77
CA GLU A 28 51.09 9.60 -6.07
C GLU A 28 50.97 8.21 -6.69
N ASP A 29 51.18 8.12 -8.02
CA ASP A 29 51.12 6.87 -8.79
C ASP A 29 49.86 6.02 -8.57
N ALA A 30 48.72 6.68 -8.34
CA ALA A 30 47.46 5.99 -8.14
C ALA A 30 46.90 5.45 -9.46
N THR A 31 46.55 4.17 -9.47
CA THR A 31 45.99 3.46 -10.61
C THR A 31 44.82 2.60 -10.18
N VAL A 32 43.68 2.75 -10.87
CA VAL A 32 42.55 1.83 -10.79
C VAL A 32 42.63 0.89 -11.97
N SER A 33 42.43 -0.39 -11.71
CA SER A 33 42.35 -1.42 -12.73
C SER A 33 41.21 -2.37 -12.42
N VAL A 34 40.45 -2.73 -13.44
CA VAL A 34 39.41 -3.76 -13.33
C VAL A 34 39.91 -4.99 -14.08
N SER A 35 40.05 -6.10 -13.36
CA SER A 35 40.53 -7.37 -13.91
C SER A 35 39.40 -8.39 -13.94
N THR A 36 39.10 -8.92 -15.12
CA THR A 36 38.10 -9.98 -15.32
C THR A 36 38.74 -11.34 -15.10
N LYS A 37 38.04 -12.23 -14.40
CA LYS A 37 38.48 -13.61 -14.16
C LYS A 37 38.67 -14.36 -15.50
N GLY A 38 39.92 -14.62 -15.88
CA GLY A 38 40.30 -15.29 -17.13
C GLY A 38 41.12 -14.44 -18.11
N ALA A 39 41.24 -13.12 -17.88
CA ALA A 39 42.17 -12.28 -18.59
C ALA A 39 43.59 -12.52 -18.03
N GLY A 40 44.51 -13.02 -18.86
CA GLY A 40 45.92 -13.21 -18.48
C GLY A 40 46.58 -11.92 -17.94
N VAL A 41 47.75 -12.08 -17.31
CA VAL A 41 48.53 -11.01 -16.68
C VAL A 41 48.83 -9.89 -17.69
N GLY A 42 48.03 -8.81 -17.68
CA GLY A 42 48.22 -7.65 -18.56
C GLY A 42 46.96 -7.06 -19.21
N GLY A 43 45.81 -7.73 -19.13
CA GLY A 43 44.58 -7.32 -19.84
C GLY A 43 43.68 -6.26 -19.17
N ALA A 44 44.05 -5.75 -17.98
CA ALA A 44 43.22 -4.78 -17.25
C ALA A 44 43.56 -3.34 -17.68
N ALA A 45 42.56 -2.60 -18.16
CA ALA A 45 42.69 -1.16 -18.41
C ALA A 45 43.08 -0.46 -17.09
N LYS A 46 44.15 0.36 -17.14
CA LYS A 46 44.66 1.10 -15.99
C LYS A 46 44.31 2.58 -16.15
N ASP A 47 43.42 3.07 -15.31
CA ASP A 47 43.10 4.48 -15.23
C ASP A 47 43.96 5.14 -14.16
N LYS A 48 44.69 6.18 -14.55
CA LYS A 48 45.52 6.96 -13.62
C LYS A 48 44.64 7.94 -12.85
N LEU A 49 44.78 7.97 -11.53
CA LEU A 49 44.04 8.86 -10.66
C LEU A 49 44.89 10.06 -10.24
N SER A 50 44.22 11.20 -10.02
CA SER A 50 44.81 12.45 -9.54
C SER A 50 44.25 12.80 -8.17
N PRO A 51 45.05 13.37 -7.25
CA PRO A 51 44.56 13.87 -5.96
C PRO A 51 43.57 15.04 -6.07
N SER A 52 43.66 15.85 -7.13
CA SER A 52 42.90 17.10 -7.29
C SER A 52 41.74 17.01 -8.27
N THR A 53 41.75 16.03 -9.18
CA THR A 53 40.75 15.91 -10.24
C THR A 53 40.18 14.49 -10.25
N PRO A 54 38.87 14.32 -9.97
CA PRO A 54 38.21 13.03 -10.08
C PRO A 54 38.25 12.49 -11.51
N LEU A 55 38.25 11.17 -11.66
CA LEU A 55 38.16 10.53 -12.96
C LEU A 55 36.80 10.85 -13.60
N GLY A 56 36.80 11.44 -14.81
CA GLY A 56 35.58 11.82 -15.52
C GLY A 56 34.79 10.64 -16.13
N LYS A 57 35.38 9.44 -16.15
CA LYS A 57 34.74 8.21 -16.60
C LYS A 57 34.41 7.33 -15.39
N SER A 58 33.20 6.78 -15.37
CA SER A 58 32.81 5.79 -14.36
C SER A 58 33.54 4.46 -14.61
N VAL A 59 34.04 3.85 -13.53
CA VAL A 59 34.68 2.54 -13.54
C VAL A 59 33.58 1.49 -13.40
N SER A 60 33.44 0.59 -14.37
CA SER A 60 32.44 -0.49 -14.30
C SER A 60 33.02 -1.75 -13.65
N LEU A 61 32.28 -2.35 -12.72
CA LEU A 61 32.63 -3.59 -12.04
C LEU A 61 31.55 -4.65 -12.29
N GLY A 62 31.84 -5.62 -13.15
CA GLY A 62 30.98 -6.76 -13.43
C GLY A 62 31.06 -7.88 -12.38
N ALA A 63 30.13 -8.83 -12.47
CA ALA A 63 29.97 -9.90 -11.47
C ALA A 63 31.19 -10.80 -11.25
N SER A 64 32.05 -10.95 -12.25
CA SER A 64 33.28 -11.75 -12.18
C SER A 64 34.57 -10.92 -12.13
N ASP A 65 34.42 -9.60 -12.07
CA ASP A 65 35.54 -8.67 -12.07
C ASP A 65 36.07 -8.44 -10.65
N THR A 66 37.35 -8.09 -10.57
CA THR A 66 38.01 -7.60 -9.36
C THR A 66 38.59 -6.23 -9.65
N LEU A 67 38.15 -5.22 -8.89
CA LEU A 67 38.70 -3.88 -8.89
C LEU A 67 39.94 -3.87 -8.00
N LYS A 68 41.06 -3.45 -8.56
CA LYS A 68 42.33 -3.30 -7.88
C LYS A 68 42.78 -1.86 -7.97
N LEU A 69 42.95 -1.24 -6.82
CA LEU A 69 43.43 0.13 -6.66
C LEU A 69 44.78 0.11 -5.95
N VAL A 70 45.78 0.67 -6.61
CA VAL A 70 47.15 0.78 -6.10
C VAL A 70 47.53 2.25 -6.08
N LEU A 71 48.09 2.73 -4.98
CA LEU A 71 48.55 4.11 -4.83
C LEU A 71 49.78 4.18 -3.93
N THR A 72 50.54 5.28 -3.98
CA THR A 72 51.62 5.58 -3.04
C THR A 72 51.21 6.76 -2.18
N THR A 73 51.06 6.57 -0.88
CA THR A 73 50.71 7.65 0.04
C THR A 73 51.93 8.53 0.33
N VAL A 74 51.72 9.85 0.28
CA VAL A 74 52.78 10.83 0.52
C VAL A 74 52.33 11.86 1.56
N GLU A 75 53.27 12.28 2.39
CA GLU A 75 53.15 13.43 3.27
C GLU A 75 54.03 14.55 2.69
N GLY A 76 53.39 15.58 2.12
CA GLY A 76 54.07 16.53 1.24
C GLY A 76 54.57 15.84 -0.02
N SER A 77 55.89 15.73 -0.18
CA SER A 77 56.58 15.02 -1.28
C SER A 77 57.26 13.73 -0.83
N THR A 78 57.11 13.33 0.43
CA THR A 78 57.79 12.16 0.99
C THR A 78 56.83 10.97 1.11
N ALA A 79 57.17 9.85 0.47
CA ALA A 79 56.41 8.61 0.60
C ALA A 79 56.51 8.09 2.05
N LYS A 80 55.35 7.97 2.70
CA LYS A 80 55.25 7.52 4.10
C LYS A 80 54.01 6.68 4.29
N ARG A 81 54.08 5.75 5.26
CA ARG A 81 52.94 4.96 5.69
C ARG A 81 52.03 5.81 6.62
N PRO A 82 50.76 6.06 6.26
CA PRO A 82 49.81 6.74 7.12
C PRO A 82 49.27 5.78 8.19
N HIS A 83 48.65 6.32 9.23
CA HIS A 83 47.94 5.53 10.22
C HIS A 83 46.59 4.99 9.69
N GLN A 84 45.92 5.76 8.85
CA GLN A 84 44.63 5.44 8.24
C GLN A 84 44.70 5.68 6.73
N ALA A 85 44.29 4.67 5.97
CA ALA A 85 44.09 4.77 4.53
C ALA A 85 42.89 3.89 4.16
N PHE A 86 41.81 4.53 3.70
CA PHE A 86 40.56 3.87 3.34
C PHE A 86 40.08 4.29 1.95
N LEU A 87 39.48 3.33 1.25
CA LEU A 87 38.62 3.57 0.10
C LEU A 87 37.18 3.53 0.61
N THR A 88 36.54 4.69 0.68
CA THR A 88 35.16 4.82 1.15
C THR A 88 34.22 4.90 -0.05
N LEU A 89 33.26 3.99 -0.11
CA LEU A 89 32.15 4.01 -1.07
C LEU A 89 30.91 4.56 -0.36
N THR A 90 30.27 5.57 -0.96
CA THR A 90 29.07 6.20 -0.39
C THR A 90 27.89 6.02 -1.36
N ASP A 91 26.82 5.37 -0.92
CA ASP A 91 25.61 5.25 -1.74
C ASP A 91 24.90 6.61 -1.82
N PRO A 92 24.73 7.21 -3.01
CA PRO A 92 24.14 8.54 -3.14
C PRO A 92 22.64 8.58 -2.80
N THR A 93 21.96 7.43 -2.76
CA THR A 93 20.51 7.37 -2.51
C THR A 93 20.19 7.12 -1.03
N THR A 94 20.89 6.16 -0.42
CA THR A 94 20.66 5.79 0.98
C THR A 94 21.57 6.54 1.97
N GLY A 95 22.67 7.12 1.48
CA GLY A 95 23.70 7.75 2.33
C GLY A 95 24.54 6.76 3.12
N VAL A 96 24.41 5.45 2.87
CA VAL A 96 25.20 4.41 3.53
C VAL A 96 26.64 4.46 3.01
N GLU A 97 27.60 4.44 3.93
CA GLU A 97 29.03 4.43 3.62
C GLU A 97 29.67 3.13 4.08
N GLU A 98 30.56 2.59 3.26
CA GLU A 98 31.42 1.45 3.62
C GLU A 98 32.87 1.82 3.32
N SER A 99 33.79 1.46 4.21
CA SER A 99 35.20 1.82 4.08
C SER A 99 36.09 0.58 4.01
N PHE A 100 36.81 0.45 2.90
CA PHE A 100 37.74 -0.65 2.65
C PHE A 100 39.17 -0.21 2.96
N VAL A 101 39.89 -1.03 3.73
CA VAL A 101 41.23 -0.68 4.22
C VAL A 101 42.30 -0.92 3.15
N PHE A 102 43.18 0.05 2.95
CA PHE A 102 44.38 -0.17 2.13
C PHE A 102 45.43 -0.95 2.90
N ASN A 103 46.00 -1.97 2.25
CA ASN A 103 47.21 -2.61 2.74
C ASN A 103 48.43 -1.78 2.31
N VAL A 104 48.89 -0.89 3.19
CA VAL A 104 50.01 0.04 2.94
C VAL A 104 51.32 -0.52 3.50
N LYS A 105 52.37 -0.60 2.69
CA LYS A 105 53.72 -0.97 3.16
C LYS A 105 54.46 0.23 3.74
N ASP A 106 55.58 0.00 4.41
CA ASP A 106 56.42 1.09 4.96
C ASP A 106 56.90 2.07 3.87
N SER A 107 57.02 1.60 2.63
CA SER A 107 57.30 2.41 1.43
C SER A 107 56.17 3.38 1.02
N GLY A 108 55.05 3.46 1.74
CA GLY A 108 53.85 4.23 1.36
C GLY A 108 53.00 3.60 0.26
N LYS A 109 53.47 2.54 -0.41
CA LYS A 109 52.68 1.82 -1.42
C LYS A 109 51.51 1.05 -0.77
N GLY A 110 50.30 1.47 -1.10
CA GLY A 110 49.02 0.90 -0.68
C GLY A 110 48.32 0.13 -1.80
N LYS A 111 47.64 -0.95 -1.43
CA LYS A 111 46.80 -1.74 -2.33
C LYS A 111 45.47 -2.10 -1.66
N VAL A 112 44.38 -2.00 -2.42
CA VAL A 112 43.06 -2.56 -2.07
C VAL A 112 42.51 -3.32 -3.28
N ASP A 113 42.01 -4.53 -3.03
CA ASP A 113 41.32 -5.36 -4.01
C ASP A 113 39.87 -5.52 -3.56
N LEU A 114 38.91 -5.30 -4.45
CA LEU A 114 37.48 -5.43 -4.21
C LEU A 114 36.84 -6.31 -5.29
N SER A 115 36.10 -7.31 -4.85
CA SER A 115 35.23 -8.12 -5.71
C SER A 115 33.76 -7.91 -5.34
N HIS A 116 32.83 -8.39 -6.17
CA HIS A 116 31.39 -8.35 -5.85
C HIS A 116 31.04 -9.02 -4.52
N LYS A 117 31.83 -9.98 -4.05
CA LYS A 117 31.59 -10.67 -2.78
C LYS A 117 31.91 -9.82 -1.56
N ASP A 118 32.78 -8.83 -1.73
CA ASP A 118 33.23 -7.95 -0.65
C ASP A 118 32.30 -6.73 -0.50
N LEU A 119 31.41 -6.50 -1.48
CA LEU A 119 30.47 -5.39 -1.47
C LEU A 119 29.18 -5.76 -0.71
N PRO A 120 28.74 -4.90 0.24
CA PRO A 120 27.40 -4.99 0.82
C PRO A 120 26.30 -4.99 -0.23
N HIS A 121 25.18 -5.63 0.09
CA HIS A 121 24.04 -5.75 -0.82
C HIS A 121 23.50 -4.39 -1.29
N GLN A 122 23.60 -3.34 -0.47
CA GLN A 122 23.16 -1.98 -0.81
C GLN A 122 23.87 -1.44 -2.06
N PHE A 123 25.18 -1.68 -2.20
CA PHE A 123 25.93 -1.28 -3.40
C PHE A 123 25.66 -2.18 -4.60
N LEU A 124 25.35 -3.46 -4.36
CA LEU A 124 24.97 -4.40 -5.42
C LEU A 124 23.58 -4.12 -6.01
N THR A 125 22.71 -3.43 -5.27
CA THR A 125 21.37 -3.00 -5.70
C THR A 125 21.30 -1.55 -6.16
N SER A 126 22.40 -0.79 -6.10
CA SER A 126 22.37 0.62 -6.45
C SER A 126 22.33 0.82 -7.96
N GLU A 127 21.30 1.53 -8.44
CA GLU A 127 21.16 1.87 -9.87
C GLU A 127 22.03 3.05 -10.29
N LYS A 128 22.50 3.85 -9.33
CA LYS A 128 23.30 5.05 -9.59
C LYS A 128 24.80 4.75 -9.41
N PRO A 129 25.68 5.42 -10.17
CA PRO A 129 27.12 5.33 -9.93
C PRO A 129 27.47 5.73 -8.49
N ILE A 130 28.25 4.89 -7.82
CA ILE A 130 28.62 5.03 -6.41
C ILE A 130 29.91 5.85 -6.32
N PRO A 131 29.90 7.06 -5.73
CA PRO A 131 31.11 7.84 -5.54
C PRO A 131 32.11 7.12 -4.62
N ALA A 132 33.31 6.94 -5.14
CA ALA A 132 34.45 6.39 -4.42
C ALA A 132 35.39 7.52 -3.96
N SER A 133 35.59 7.62 -2.66
CA SER A 133 36.46 8.61 -2.04
C SER A 133 37.65 7.94 -1.36
N ILE A 134 38.81 8.56 -1.43
CA ILE A 134 40.00 8.09 -0.72
C ILE A 134 40.19 8.97 0.51
N VAL A 135 40.38 8.33 1.66
CA VAL A 135 40.61 8.98 2.95
C VAL A 135 41.99 8.56 3.46
N ILE A 136 42.90 9.51 3.64
CA ILE A 136 44.25 9.28 4.18
C ILE A 136 44.48 10.20 5.36
N GLY A 137 44.89 9.63 6.49
CA GLY A 137 45.16 10.37 7.71
C GLY A 137 46.24 9.70 8.55
N SER A 138 46.98 10.49 9.31
CA SER A 138 47.93 10.00 10.31
C SER A 138 47.91 10.90 11.53
N PHE A 139 48.48 10.44 12.64
CA PHE A 139 48.70 11.30 13.80
C PHE A 139 49.73 12.38 13.46
N GLY A 140 49.50 13.63 13.91
CA GLY A 140 50.41 14.75 13.68
C GLY A 140 49.69 16.04 13.29
N SER A 141 50.47 17.05 12.87
CA SER A 141 49.96 18.35 12.41
C SER A 141 49.63 18.42 10.92
N SER A 142 49.84 17.31 10.20
CA SER A 142 49.62 17.26 8.76
C SER A 142 48.14 17.20 8.39
N LYS A 143 47.73 17.96 7.36
CA LYS A 143 46.32 18.01 6.92
C LYS A 143 45.91 16.65 6.30
N PRO A 144 44.81 16.02 6.74
CA PRO A 144 44.33 14.76 6.17
C PRO A 144 43.77 14.96 4.75
N TYR A 145 43.84 13.91 3.95
CA TYR A 145 43.25 13.86 2.62
C TYR A 145 41.87 13.20 2.67
N LYS A 146 40.86 13.88 2.12
CA LYS A 146 39.56 13.30 1.83
C LYS A 146 39.03 13.93 0.55
N SER A 147 38.93 13.16 -0.53
CA SER A 147 38.34 13.61 -1.78
C SER A 147 37.75 12.46 -2.56
N LYS A 148 36.76 12.77 -3.41
CA LYS A 148 36.20 11.86 -4.40
C LYS A 148 37.22 11.65 -5.52
N VAL A 149 37.42 10.41 -5.93
CA VAL A 149 38.47 10.03 -6.88
C VAL A 149 37.91 9.42 -8.16
N PHE A 150 36.84 8.63 -8.08
CA PHE A 150 36.11 8.11 -9.25
C PHE A 150 34.67 7.72 -8.87
N ASP A 151 33.86 7.38 -9.88
CA ASP A 151 32.53 6.79 -9.69
C ASP A 151 32.56 5.31 -10.08
N LEU A 152 32.01 4.45 -9.22
CA LEU A 152 31.93 3.00 -9.42
C LEU A 152 30.52 2.61 -9.90
N THR A 153 30.43 2.00 -11.07
CA THR A 153 29.17 1.44 -11.60
C THR A 153 29.20 -0.07 -11.48
N VAL A 154 28.39 -0.63 -10.59
CA VAL A 154 28.33 -2.06 -10.34
C VAL A 154 27.33 -2.69 -11.30
N THR A 155 27.79 -3.54 -12.22
CA THR A 155 26.92 -4.25 -13.16
C THR A 155 26.67 -5.68 -12.67
N ARG A 156 25.39 -6.02 -12.53
CA ARG A 156 24.95 -7.29 -11.93
C ARG A 156 24.28 -8.19 -12.98
N ASP A 157 24.46 -9.49 -12.84
CA ASP A 157 23.60 -10.48 -13.49
C ASP A 157 22.24 -10.57 -12.76
N SER A 158 21.17 -10.23 -13.48
CA SER A 158 19.80 -10.25 -12.95
C SER A 158 19.32 -11.65 -12.56
N ASN A 159 19.95 -12.72 -13.06
CA ASN A 159 19.56 -14.10 -12.78
C ASN A 159 20.18 -14.67 -11.50
N ALA A 160 21.19 -14.02 -10.94
CA ALA A 160 21.75 -14.43 -9.66
C ALA A 160 20.80 -14.00 -8.52
N PRO A 161 20.51 -14.83 -7.51
CA PRO A 161 19.77 -14.39 -6.33
C PRO A 161 20.64 -13.50 -5.43
N LEU A 162 20.03 -12.50 -4.78
CA LEU A 162 20.62 -11.76 -3.65
C LEU A 162 19.93 -12.18 -2.37
N ASN A 163 20.72 -12.44 -1.33
CA ASN A 163 20.21 -12.48 0.03
C ASN A 163 20.06 -11.03 0.52
N ILE A 164 18.96 -10.39 0.15
CA ILE A 164 18.58 -9.08 0.68
C ILE A 164 17.91 -9.32 2.03
N PRO A 165 18.50 -8.87 3.15
CA PRO A 165 17.87 -9.00 4.45
C PRO A 165 16.56 -8.21 4.46
N GLU A 166 15.57 -8.73 5.18
CA GLU A 166 14.32 -8.00 5.40
C GLU A 166 14.64 -6.63 6.01
N LYS A 167 13.96 -5.60 5.51
CA LYS A 167 14.17 -4.23 5.99
C LYS A 167 13.86 -4.22 7.50
N PRO A 168 14.78 -3.71 8.34
CA PRO A 168 14.57 -3.71 9.78
C PRO A 168 13.29 -2.93 10.11
N VAL A 169 12.48 -3.49 11.00
CA VAL A 169 11.26 -2.85 11.49
C VAL A 169 11.65 -1.52 12.11
N ARG A 170 11.23 -0.42 11.47
CA ARG A 170 11.41 0.94 12.01
C ARG A 170 10.11 1.34 12.67
N TYR A 171 10.22 2.06 13.78
CA TYR A 171 9.07 2.71 14.41
C TYR A 171 8.49 3.76 13.45
N ALA A 172 7.46 3.37 12.71
CA ALA A 172 6.72 4.19 11.77
C ALA A 172 5.22 3.89 11.95
N ALA A 173 4.36 4.85 11.59
CA ALA A 173 2.93 4.61 11.59
C ALA A 173 2.57 3.50 10.60
N GLU A 174 1.77 2.53 11.04
CA GLU A 174 1.22 1.51 10.16
C GLU A 174 0.13 2.11 9.26
N SER A 175 -0.16 1.42 8.16
CA SER A 175 -1.26 1.80 7.27
C SER A 175 -2.60 1.68 7.99
N GLU A 176 -3.49 2.65 7.76
CA GLU A 176 -4.86 2.61 8.26
C GLU A 176 -5.65 1.42 7.67
N ILE A 177 -6.47 0.76 8.49
CA ILE A 177 -7.30 -0.38 8.11
C ILE A 177 -8.75 0.09 8.01
N HIS A 178 -9.35 -0.01 6.81
CA HIS A 178 -10.77 0.27 6.61
C HIS A 178 -11.60 -1.02 6.57
N HIS A 179 -12.69 -1.06 7.33
CA HIS A 179 -13.65 -2.15 7.26
C HIS A 179 -14.45 -2.09 5.96
N ILE A 180 -14.45 -3.18 5.19
CA ILE A 180 -15.21 -3.30 3.93
C ILE A 180 -16.56 -3.93 4.25
N PHE A 181 -17.64 -3.15 4.14
CA PHE A 181 -19.00 -3.65 4.28
C PHE A 181 -19.40 -4.55 3.11
N ARG A 182 -20.35 -5.46 3.35
CA ARG A 182 -20.96 -6.24 2.28
C ARG A 182 -21.73 -5.32 1.33
N GLU A 183 -21.67 -5.63 0.05
CA GLU A 183 -22.50 -4.94 -0.95
C GLU A 183 -23.99 -5.21 -0.71
N ASP A 184 -24.81 -4.20 -0.96
CA ASP A 184 -26.26 -4.32 -0.88
C ASP A 184 -26.80 -5.29 -1.94
N PRO A 185 -27.82 -6.11 -1.61
CA PRO A 185 -28.44 -7.00 -2.58
C PRO A 185 -29.10 -6.21 -3.73
N LYS A 186 -28.89 -6.66 -4.96
CA LYS A 186 -29.44 -6.03 -6.16
C LYS A 186 -30.91 -6.43 -6.36
N SER A 187 -31.80 -5.44 -6.43
CA SER A 187 -33.21 -5.65 -6.77
C SER A 187 -33.45 -5.77 -8.28
N PRO A 188 -34.47 -6.52 -8.74
CA PRO A 188 -34.83 -6.60 -10.16
C PRO A 188 -35.27 -5.26 -10.77
N PRO A 189 -35.23 -5.12 -12.11
CA PRO A 189 -35.74 -3.94 -12.80
C PRO A 189 -37.24 -3.70 -12.53
N LYS A 190 -37.60 -2.47 -12.14
CA LYS A 190 -38.98 -2.08 -11.77
C LYS A 190 -40.02 -2.41 -12.83
N VAL A 191 -39.67 -2.24 -14.11
CA VAL A 191 -40.58 -2.51 -15.23
C VAL A 191 -41.03 -3.97 -15.24
N ILE A 192 -40.10 -4.90 -15.03
CA ILE A 192 -40.40 -6.34 -15.01
C ILE A 192 -41.34 -6.65 -13.84
N THR A 193 -41.03 -6.14 -12.64
CA THR A 193 -41.87 -6.33 -11.45
C THR A 193 -43.29 -5.79 -11.65
N ILE A 194 -43.44 -4.60 -12.27
CA ILE A 194 -44.76 -4.00 -12.53
C ILE A 194 -45.57 -4.82 -13.53
N VAL A 195 -44.95 -5.33 -14.59
CA VAL A 195 -45.64 -6.18 -15.59
C VAL A 195 -46.22 -7.44 -14.94
N PHE A 196 -45.44 -8.13 -14.11
CA PHE A 196 -45.93 -9.32 -13.41
C PHE A 196 -47.00 -8.98 -12.36
N ALA A 197 -46.85 -7.88 -11.62
CA ALA A 197 -47.88 -7.42 -10.70
C ALA A 197 -49.20 -7.11 -11.42
N ALA A 198 -49.13 -6.45 -12.58
CA ALA A 198 -50.29 -6.17 -13.42
C ALA A 198 -50.92 -7.45 -13.99
N ALA A 199 -50.12 -8.45 -14.37
CA ALA A 199 -50.61 -9.75 -14.83
C ALA A 199 -51.38 -10.49 -13.73
N VAL A 200 -50.86 -10.49 -12.50
CA VAL A 200 -51.55 -11.08 -11.33
C VAL A 200 -52.84 -10.33 -11.02
N ALA A 201 -52.81 -8.99 -11.03
CA ALA A 201 -54.02 -8.18 -10.84
C ALA A 201 -55.06 -8.42 -11.96
N GLY A 202 -54.60 -8.60 -13.19
CA GLY A 202 -55.42 -8.92 -14.36
C GLY A 202 -56.07 -10.30 -14.33
N ALA A 203 -55.57 -11.25 -13.54
CA ALA A 203 -56.20 -12.55 -13.37
C ALA A 203 -57.59 -12.44 -12.71
N LEU A 204 -57.81 -11.44 -11.85
CA LEU A 204 -59.09 -11.23 -11.16
C LEU A 204 -60.24 -10.85 -12.12
N PRO A 205 -60.13 -9.82 -12.99
CA PRO A 205 -61.19 -9.53 -13.96
C PRO A 205 -61.39 -10.67 -14.96
N VAL A 206 -60.34 -11.40 -15.34
CA VAL A 206 -60.46 -12.61 -16.17
C VAL A 206 -61.34 -13.65 -15.46
N LEU A 207 -61.08 -13.94 -14.17
CA LEU A 207 -61.90 -14.86 -13.38
C LEU A 207 -63.37 -14.41 -13.32
N LEU A 208 -63.63 -13.14 -13.05
CA LEU A 208 -64.99 -12.59 -13.00
C LEU A 208 -65.69 -12.68 -14.36
N GLY A 209 -64.98 -12.44 -15.45
CA GLY A 209 -65.49 -12.61 -16.82
C GLY A 209 -65.84 -14.06 -17.15
N VAL A 210 -65.00 -15.01 -16.74
CA VAL A 210 -65.27 -16.45 -16.89
C VAL A 210 -66.50 -16.86 -16.08
N TRP A 211 -66.64 -16.40 -14.84
CA TRP A 211 -67.85 -16.67 -14.04
C TRP A 211 -69.12 -16.11 -14.68
N ALA A 212 -69.06 -14.89 -15.22
CA ALA A 212 -70.18 -14.30 -15.94
C ALA A 212 -70.55 -15.13 -17.20
N MET A 213 -69.54 -15.59 -17.96
CA MET A 213 -69.75 -16.46 -19.13
C MET A 213 -70.39 -17.81 -18.75
N LEU A 214 -70.03 -18.37 -17.60
CA LEU A 214 -70.59 -19.62 -17.09
C LEU A 214 -71.98 -19.45 -16.43
N GLY A 215 -72.52 -18.23 -16.38
CA GLY A 215 -73.86 -17.97 -15.84
C GLY A 215 -73.92 -17.88 -14.30
N ALA A 216 -72.81 -17.57 -13.64
CA ALA A 216 -72.81 -17.29 -12.20
C ALA A 216 -73.78 -16.13 -11.89
N ASN A 217 -74.68 -16.34 -10.91
CA ASN A 217 -75.75 -15.39 -10.60
C ASN A 217 -75.99 -15.29 -9.09
N THR A 218 -76.74 -14.26 -8.69
CA THR A 218 -77.11 -13.97 -7.29
C THR A 218 -78.63 -14.11 -7.06
N SER A 219 -79.32 -14.91 -7.88
CA SER A 219 -80.79 -15.03 -7.89
C SER A 219 -81.41 -15.40 -6.53
N HIS A 220 -80.69 -16.17 -5.71
CA HIS A 220 -81.13 -16.60 -4.37
C HIS A 220 -80.75 -15.65 -3.23
N LEU A 221 -80.11 -14.51 -3.53
CA LEU A 221 -79.65 -13.55 -2.51
C LEU A 221 -80.82 -12.89 -1.79
N SER A 222 -81.82 -12.41 -2.53
CA SER A 222 -83.03 -11.80 -1.95
C SER A 222 -83.80 -12.79 -1.07
N LYS A 223 -83.86 -14.06 -1.49
CA LYS A 223 -84.52 -15.13 -0.72
C LYS A 223 -83.75 -15.49 0.56
N ALA A 224 -82.43 -15.59 0.47
CA ALA A 224 -81.56 -15.80 1.63
C ALA A 224 -81.73 -14.69 2.68
N LEU A 225 -81.71 -13.43 2.22
CA LEU A 225 -81.81 -12.27 3.09
C LEU A 225 -83.24 -12.05 3.62
N GLY A 226 -84.27 -12.51 2.91
CA GLY A 226 -85.65 -12.51 3.40
C GLY A 226 -85.90 -13.53 4.50
N ASN A 227 -85.36 -14.75 4.35
CA ASN A 227 -85.59 -15.85 5.30
C ASN A 227 -84.76 -15.70 6.59
N ALA A 228 -83.48 -15.34 6.46
CA ALA A 228 -82.57 -15.27 7.60
C ALA A 228 -81.59 -14.09 7.50
N PRO A 229 -82.10 -12.83 7.50
CA PRO A 229 -81.32 -11.62 7.22
C PRO A 229 -80.11 -11.46 8.13
N VAL A 230 -80.32 -11.64 9.43
CA VAL A 230 -79.28 -11.45 10.45
C VAL A 230 -78.17 -12.49 10.29
N SER A 231 -78.52 -13.75 10.00
CA SER A 231 -77.53 -14.82 9.87
C SER A 231 -76.65 -14.65 8.64
N HIS A 232 -77.24 -14.39 7.47
CA HIS A 232 -76.49 -14.18 6.22
C HIS A 232 -75.69 -12.87 6.25
N GLY A 233 -76.27 -11.80 6.80
CA GLY A 233 -75.59 -10.51 6.95
C GLY A 233 -74.38 -10.58 7.88
N LEU A 234 -74.54 -11.16 9.08
CA LEU A 234 -73.43 -11.32 10.02
C LEU A 234 -72.39 -12.33 9.51
N PHE A 235 -72.81 -13.40 8.85
CA PHE A 235 -71.88 -14.39 8.32
C PHE A 235 -71.01 -13.79 7.21
N TYR A 236 -71.61 -13.16 6.20
CA TYR A 236 -70.85 -12.49 5.15
C TYR A 236 -70.01 -11.32 5.69
N GLY A 237 -70.59 -10.51 6.57
CA GLY A 237 -69.88 -9.42 7.25
C GLY A 237 -68.68 -9.90 8.05
N SER A 238 -68.78 -11.07 8.71
CA SER A 238 -67.67 -11.66 9.46
C SER A 238 -66.53 -12.15 8.56
N ILE A 239 -66.86 -12.66 7.37
CA ILE A 239 -65.84 -13.03 6.36
C ILE A 239 -65.10 -11.78 5.90
N LEU A 240 -65.82 -10.72 5.53
CA LEU A 240 -65.19 -9.45 5.14
C LEU A 240 -64.38 -8.81 6.27
N ALA A 241 -64.88 -8.89 7.51
CA ALA A 241 -64.17 -8.39 8.67
C ALA A 241 -62.88 -9.19 8.92
N MET A 242 -62.88 -10.51 8.72
CA MET A 242 -61.68 -11.34 8.84
C MET A 242 -60.62 -10.96 7.81
N GLU A 243 -61.00 -10.76 6.55
CA GLU A 243 -60.07 -10.26 5.51
C GLU A 243 -59.51 -8.87 5.87
N GLY A 244 -60.35 -8.00 6.43
CA GLY A 244 -59.92 -6.70 6.96
C GLY A 244 -58.92 -6.83 8.11
N ILE A 245 -59.12 -7.77 9.04
CA ILE A 245 -58.18 -8.04 10.13
C ILE A 245 -56.84 -8.51 9.57
N PHE A 246 -56.83 -9.42 8.58
CA PHE A 246 -55.60 -9.88 7.95
C PHE A 246 -54.89 -8.77 7.18
N PHE A 247 -55.63 -7.88 6.51
CA PHE A 247 -55.06 -6.69 5.89
C PHE A 247 -54.43 -5.75 6.93
N MET A 248 -55.10 -5.53 8.06
CA MET A 248 -54.54 -4.72 9.16
C MET A 248 -53.31 -5.39 9.77
N TYR A 249 -53.30 -6.71 9.92
CA TYR A 249 -52.12 -7.47 10.38
C TYR A 249 -50.94 -7.37 9.42
N TYR A 250 -51.19 -7.42 8.11
CA TYR A 250 -50.14 -7.24 7.10
C TYR A 250 -49.55 -5.83 7.10
N THR A 251 -50.35 -4.81 7.40
CA THR A 251 -49.95 -3.40 7.27
C THR A 251 -49.48 -2.75 8.57
N SER A 252 -50.08 -3.06 9.71
CA SER A 252 -49.92 -2.26 10.94
C SER A 252 -50.11 -2.98 12.28
N TRP A 253 -51.00 -3.96 12.38
CA TRP A 253 -51.31 -4.63 13.64
C TRP A 253 -50.27 -5.67 14.02
N ASN A 254 -50.02 -5.79 15.33
CA ASN A 254 -49.23 -6.90 15.85
C ASN A 254 -50.11 -8.13 16.15
N LEU A 255 -49.47 -9.26 16.46
CA LEU A 255 -50.15 -10.52 16.70
C LEU A 255 -51.12 -10.45 17.90
N PHE A 256 -50.76 -9.76 18.97
CA PHE A 256 -51.59 -9.64 20.18
C PHE A 256 -52.81 -8.74 20.01
N GLN A 257 -52.80 -7.83 19.03
CA GLN A 257 -53.99 -7.07 18.62
C GLN A 257 -54.88 -7.90 17.69
N THR A 258 -54.25 -8.66 16.79
CA THR A 258 -54.95 -9.45 15.77
C THR A 258 -55.71 -10.63 16.38
N LEU A 259 -55.08 -11.41 17.27
CA LEU A 259 -55.66 -12.65 17.80
C LEU A 259 -56.98 -12.44 18.57
N PRO A 260 -57.11 -11.49 19.52
CA PRO A 260 -58.37 -11.30 20.24
C PRO A 260 -59.50 -10.84 19.32
N VAL A 261 -59.23 -9.92 18.39
CA VAL A 261 -60.24 -9.42 17.44
C VAL A 261 -60.65 -10.53 16.47
N ALA A 262 -59.69 -11.28 15.94
CA ALA A 262 -59.96 -12.44 15.09
C ALA A 262 -60.74 -13.51 15.82
N ALA A 263 -60.47 -13.76 17.11
CA ALA A 263 -61.22 -14.72 17.92
C ALA A 263 -62.69 -14.30 18.07
N VAL A 264 -62.96 -13.03 18.37
CA VAL A 264 -64.33 -12.49 18.47
C VAL A 264 -65.05 -12.60 17.13
N VAL A 265 -64.42 -12.16 16.03
CA VAL A 265 -65.03 -12.23 14.69
C VAL A 265 -65.25 -13.68 14.25
N SER A 266 -64.31 -14.59 14.54
CA SER A 266 -64.46 -16.03 14.26
C SER A 266 -65.63 -16.64 15.02
N PHE A 267 -65.83 -16.24 16.28
CA PHE A 267 -66.96 -16.71 17.08
C PHE A 267 -68.30 -16.24 16.49
N VAL A 268 -68.37 -14.98 16.07
CA VAL A 268 -69.55 -14.44 15.36
C VAL A 268 -69.78 -15.18 14.03
N ALA A 269 -68.71 -15.43 13.26
CA ALA A 269 -68.77 -16.18 12.01
C ALA A 269 -69.30 -17.61 12.21
N PHE A 270 -68.85 -18.29 13.27
CA PHE A 270 -69.29 -19.65 13.61
C PHE A 270 -70.79 -19.71 13.94
N LEU A 271 -71.27 -18.81 14.80
CA LEU A 271 -72.69 -18.77 15.20
C LEU A 271 -73.62 -18.32 14.08
N SER A 272 -73.24 -17.29 13.32
CA SER A 272 -74.04 -16.79 12.20
C SER A 272 -74.00 -17.74 11.01
N GLY A 273 -72.82 -18.31 10.70
CA GLY A 273 -72.60 -19.24 9.62
C GLY A 273 -73.34 -20.57 9.79
N SER A 274 -73.35 -21.13 11.00
CA SER A 274 -74.14 -22.35 11.25
C SER A 274 -75.62 -22.15 10.93
N ARG A 275 -76.20 -21.00 11.30
CA ARG A 275 -77.61 -20.67 10.99
C ARG A 275 -77.84 -20.35 9.51
N ALA A 276 -76.92 -19.61 8.88
CA ALA A 276 -76.99 -19.27 7.47
C ALA A 276 -76.91 -20.53 6.58
N LEU A 277 -76.03 -21.47 6.93
CA LEU A 277 -75.88 -22.74 6.23
C LEU A 277 -77.06 -23.70 6.46
N SER A 278 -77.66 -23.71 7.65
CA SER A 278 -78.91 -24.44 7.89
C SER A 278 -80.05 -23.94 7.01
N GLU A 279 -80.20 -22.63 6.87
CA GLU A 279 -81.21 -22.05 5.96
C GLU A 279 -80.93 -22.41 4.49
N VAL A 280 -79.66 -22.44 4.06
CA VAL A 280 -79.27 -22.93 2.72
C VAL A 280 -79.67 -24.40 2.55
N GLN A 281 -79.50 -25.23 3.58
CA GLN A 281 -79.91 -26.64 3.55
C GLN A 281 -81.43 -26.78 3.46
N GLU A 282 -82.20 -26.03 4.25
CA GLU A 282 -83.67 -26.03 4.20
C GLU A 282 -84.19 -25.62 2.83
N ARG A 283 -83.60 -24.60 2.20
CA ARG A 283 -83.94 -24.21 0.82
C ARG A 283 -83.70 -25.34 -0.17
N ARG A 284 -82.58 -26.05 -0.06
CA ARG A 284 -82.28 -27.21 -0.92
C ARG A 284 -83.28 -28.35 -0.72
N LEU A 285 -83.69 -28.62 0.52
CA LEU A 285 -84.70 -29.63 0.84
C LEU A 285 -86.09 -29.23 0.32
N ALA A 286 -86.39 -27.94 0.28
CA ALA A 286 -87.61 -27.39 -0.33
C ALA A 286 -87.57 -27.35 -1.88
N GLY A 287 -86.53 -27.91 -2.52
CA GLY A 287 -86.40 -27.97 -3.97
C GLY A 287 -85.92 -26.67 -4.63
N LEU A 288 -85.49 -25.68 -3.84
CA LEU A 288 -84.95 -24.41 -4.33
C LEU A 288 -83.43 -24.56 -4.47
N ARG A 289 -82.94 -24.68 -5.71
CA ARG A 289 -81.51 -24.74 -6.04
C ARG A 289 -81.07 -23.54 -6.86
#